data_AF-A0A239AQF3-F1
#
_entry.id   AF-A0A239AQF3-F1
#
_cell.length_a   1.000
_cell.length_b   1.000
_cell.length_c   1.000
_cell.angle_alpha   90.00
_cell.angle_beta   90.00
_cell.angle_gamma   90.00
#
_symmetry.space_group_name_H-M   'P 1'
#
loop_
_entity.id
_entity.type
_entity.pdbx_description
1 polymer ?
#
loop_
_entity_poly.entity_id
_entity_poly.type
_entity_poly.pdbx_seq_one_letter_code
_entity_poly.pdbx_strand_id
1 'polypeptide(L)' 'MRDELRKLQRRLGITSLYVTHDQAEAMAISEKNGMFNEGEEVNVQLDLDSIRLLSK' A
#
# COMPACT_ATOMS: atom_id res chain seq x y z
N MET A 1 -5.06 -5.41 13.35
CA MET A 1 -4.08 -4.33 13.61
C MET A 1 -3.72 -3.53 12.36
N ARG A 2 -3.26 -4.15 11.25
CA ARG A 2 -2.88 -3.41 10.01
C ARG A 2 -4.05 -2.59 9.41
N ASP A 3 -5.26 -3.12 9.42
CA ASP A 3 -6.46 -2.42 8.93
C ASP A 3 -6.81 -1.16 9.73
N GLU A 4 -6.57 -1.17 11.05
CA GLU A 4 -6.85 -0.01 11.91
C GLU A 4 -5.88 1.13 11.64
N LEU A 5 -4.59 0.80 11.47
CA LEU A 5 -3.57 1.76 11.09
C LEU A 5 -3.88 2.38 9.72
N ARG A 6 -4.28 1.55 8.75
CA ARG A 6 -4.69 2.00 7.40
C ARG A 6 -5.91 2.92 7.45
N LYS A 7 -6.94 2.57 8.23
CA LYS A 7 -8.12 3.42 8.45
C LYS A 7 -7.74 4.76 9.10
N LEU A 8 -6.83 4.75 10.06
CA LEU A 8 -6.34 5.96 10.72
C LEU A 8 -5.58 6.85 9.75
N GLN A 9 -4.64 6.31 8.96
CA GLN A 9 -3.90 7.04 7.94
C GLN A 9 -4.82 7.69 6.92
N ARG A 10 -5.82 6.95 6.40
CA ARG A 10 -6.85 7.48 5.48
C ARG A 10 -7.67 8.60 6.12
N ARG A 11 -8.12 8.42 7.37
CA ARG A 11 -8.91 9.43 8.11
C ARG A 11 -8.12 10.71 8.37
N LEU A 12 -6.81 10.60 8.62
CA LEU A 12 -5.93 11.73 8.85
C LEU A 12 -5.40 12.37 7.56
N GLY A 13 -5.58 11.73 6.40
CA GLY A 13 -5.09 12.22 5.11
C GLY A 13 -3.57 12.29 5.02
N ILE A 14 -2.85 11.48 5.80
CA ILE A 14 -1.38 11.52 5.85
C ILE A 14 -0.77 10.66 4.74
N THR A 15 0.21 11.21 4.02
CA THR A 15 1.03 10.43 3.08
C THR A 15 2.03 9.61 3.88
N SER A 16 2.03 8.30 3.67
CA SER A 16 2.91 7.36 4.38
C SER A 16 3.68 6.51 3.36
N LEU A 17 4.97 6.32 3.60
CA LEU A 17 5.83 5.41 2.82
C LEU A 17 6.24 4.25 3.72
N TYR A 18 6.05 3.02 3.23
CA TYR A 18 6.42 1.80 3.94
C TYR A 18 7.41 1.00 3.10
N VAL A 19 8.50 0.53 3.71
CA VAL A 19 9.53 -0.27 3.04
C VAL A 19 9.63 -1.59 3.78
N THR A 20 9.48 -2.69 3.04
CA THR A 20 9.59 -4.05 3.56
C THR A 20 10.22 -4.92 2.48
N HIS A 21 10.84 -6.02 2.92
CA HIS A 21 11.33 -7.06 2.02
C HIS A 21 10.25 -8.09 1.70
N ASP A 22 9.08 -8.02 2.33
CA ASP A 22 7.97 -8.96 2.14
C ASP A 22 6.83 -8.31 1.34
N GLN A 23 6.55 -8.88 0.17
CA GLN A 23 5.48 -8.42 -0.72
C GLN A 23 4.09 -8.55 -0.10
N ALA A 24 3.83 -9.57 0.73
CA ALA A 24 2.54 -9.76 1.38
C ALA A 24 2.27 -8.65 2.41
N GLU A 25 3.31 -8.16 3.09
CA GLU A 25 3.19 -7.02 3.99
C GLU A 25 2.89 -5.72 3.24
N ALA A 26 3.57 -5.51 2.10
CA ALA A 26 3.35 -4.35 1.24
C ALA A 26 1.91 -4.31 0.69
N MET A 27 1.40 -5.47 0.26
CA MET A 27 0.02 -5.60 -0.23
C MET A 27 -1.04 -5.38 0.85
N ALA A 28 -0.77 -5.75 2.10
CA ALA A 28 -1.75 -5.63 3.18
C ALA A 28 -2.00 -4.17 3.65
N ILE A 29 -1.02 -3.28 3.49
CA ILE A 29 -1.06 -1.92 4.08
C ILE A 29 -1.19 -0.84 3.02
N SER A 30 -0.52 -0.99 1.87
CA SER A 30 -0.38 0.09 0.89
C SER A 30 -1.53 0.12 -0.11
N GLU A 31 -1.85 1.32 -0.59
CA GLU A 31 -2.77 1.49 -1.73
C GLU A 31 -2.04 1.27 -3.07
N LYS A 32 -0.75 1.60 -3.10
CA LYS A 32 0.15 1.46 -4.25
C LYS A 32 1.49 0.94 -3.75
N ASN A 33 2.03 -0.06 -4.44
CA ASN A 33 3.30 -0.69 -4.13
C ASN A 33 4.26 -0.54 -5.31
N GLY A 34 5.52 -0.25 -5.02
CA GLY A 34 6.61 -0.24 -5.98
C GLY A 34 7.67 -1.27 -5.60
N MET A 35 8.15 -2.04 -6.58
CA MET A 35 9.31 -2.92 -6.39
C MET A 35 10.55 -2.24 -6.95
N PHE A 36 11.66 -2.34 -6.22
CA PHE A 36 12.94 -1.78 -6.62
C PHE A 36 13.99 -2.89 -6.69
N ASN A 37 14.86 -2.81 -7.69
CA ASN A 37 16.05 -3.64 -7.80
C ASN A 37 17.24 -2.75 -8.17
N GLU A 38 18.33 -2.85 -7.41
CA GLU A 38 19.56 -2.05 -7.63
C GLU A 38 19.33 -0.54 -7.73
N GLY A 39 18.31 -0.02 -7.04
CA GLY A 39 17.97 1.41 -7.04
C GLY A 39 17.06 1.85 -8.19
N GLU A 40 16.69 0.94 -9.11
CA GLU A 40 15.73 1.21 -10.18
C GLU A 40 14.35 0.64 -9.85
N GLU A 41 13.30 1.36 -10.24
CA GLU A 41 11.92 0.90 -10.12
C GLU A 41 11.66 -0.19 -11.16
N VAL A 42 11.26 -1.37 -10.69
CA VAL A 42 11.00 -2.55 -11.54
C VAL A 42 9.53 -2.64 -11.90
N ASN A 43 8.64 -2.34 -10.95
CA ASN A 43 7.21 -2.51 -11.15
C ASN A 43 6.37 -1.65 -10.20
N VAL A 44 5.16 -1.32 -10.63
CA VAL A 44 4.13 -0.64 -9.84
C VAL A 44 2.87 -1.46 -9.85
N GLN A 45 2.38 -1.77 -8.65
CA GLN A 45 1.18 -2.56 -8.45
C GLN A 45 0.19 -1.78 -7.57
N LEU A 46 -1.08 -1.80 -7.97
CA LEU A 46 -2.18 -1.24 -7.20
C LEU A 46 -2.80 -2.33 -6.34
N ASP A 47 -3.18 -1.97 -5.11
CA ASP A 47 -3.95 -2.85 -4.25
C ASP A 47 -5.43 -2.87 -4.67
N LEU A 48 -5.91 -4.04 -5.09
CA LEU A 48 -7.28 -4.26 -5.58
C LEU A 48 -8.35 -4.04 -4.51
N ASP A 49 -8.04 -4.22 -3.22
CA ASP A 49 -9.00 -3.99 -2.14
C ASP A 49 -9.38 -2.51 -2.04
N SER A 50 -8.50 -1.60 -2.48
CA SER A 50 -8.81 -0.17 -2.58
C SER A 50 -9.82 0.14 -3.68
N ILE A 51 -9.87 -0.65 -4.76
CA ILE A 51 -10.75 -0.42 -5.91
C ILE A 51 -12.20 -0.82 -5.59
N ARG A 52 -12.39 -1.85 -4.76
CA ARG A 52 -13.73 -2.32 -4.36
C ARG A 52 -14.53 -1.30 -3.54
N LEU A 53 -13.88 -0.33 -2.90
CA LEU A 53 -14.58 0.72 -2.16
C LEU A 53 -15.35 1.70 -3.08
N LEU A 54 -15.05 1.74 -4.37
CA LEU A 54 -15.71 2.64 -5.34
C LEU A 54 -16.93 2.00 -6.03
N SER A 55 -17.25 0.73 -5.73
CA SER A 55 -18.36 -0.03 -6.36
C SER A 55 -19.59 -0.22 -5.46
N LYS A 56 -19.73 0.56 -4.38
CA LYS A 56 -20.93 0.58 -3.52
C LYS A 56 -21.57 1.95 -3.51
#